data_AF-A0A1Q9T4I4-F1
#
_entry.id   AF-A0A1Q9T4I4-F1
#
_cell.length_a   1.000
_cell.length_b   1.000
_cell.length_c   1.000
_cell.angle_alpha   90.00
_cell.angle_beta   90.00
_cell.angle_gamma   90.00
#
_symmetry.space_group_name_H-M   'P 1'
#
loop_
_entity.id
_entity.type
_entity.pdbx_description
1 polymer ?
#
loop_
_entity_poly.entity_id
_entity_poly.type
_entity_poly.pdbx_seq_one_letter_code
_entity_poly.pdbx_strand_id
1 'polypeptide(L)'
;MADTRLPTDHATFRMTAYRDDTGMDHVVLSLGVTDDDGPDLPPPLVRVHSECLTGDALGSRRCDCGEQLQHALQLVARTGRGAVVYARGHEGRAIGLAEKLRAYALQDRGVDTVDANLALGHPADARTYDHCAAMLLDLGMRRVRLLSSNPAKELALSALGIEVVERVPLVVPDREENAFYLATKRARMGHDEADQDEWDQLLAGRIPAAGELAQRYGDLNRADGPRVLAQLGQSLDGFIASRTGDAAFVTGELDREHLHRLRALVDAVVVGGATVACDDPQLTVRAVDGPHPTRVVLDPRGATPADAVVLTDATSPTLWVVGADARVRSVGDHVEVVRWPGAGPMEPRAVLDLLAARGLHRVLIEGGGRLVSAFVRAEAVDRLYLTTAPVLIGDGVPGLRVDGQDRLTDALRPTARRYRLGDDVVTELDLRPLTATAPTLADDVQDAS
;
A
#
# COMPACT_ATOMS: atom_id res chain seq x y z
N MET A 1 -28.15 9.50 33.40
CA MET A 1 -27.91 10.04 32.05
C MET A 1 -27.98 11.56 32.12
N ALA A 2 -27.07 12.26 31.46
CA ALA A 2 -27.10 13.72 31.31
C ALA A 2 -26.96 14.06 29.83
N ASP A 3 -27.65 15.08 29.33
CA ASP A 3 -27.53 15.51 27.94
C ASP A 3 -27.39 17.03 27.80
N THR A 4 -26.70 17.45 26.74
CA THR A 4 -26.49 18.86 26.42
C THR A 4 -26.22 19.05 24.93
N ARG A 5 -26.21 20.31 24.48
CA ARG A 5 -25.74 20.68 23.13
C ARG A 5 -24.24 20.97 23.20
N LEU A 6 -23.48 20.37 22.30
CA LEU A 6 -22.05 20.61 22.15
C LEU A 6 -21.77 21.25 20.78
N PRO A 7 -21.60 22.58 20.72
CA PRO A 7 -21.06 23.25 19.55
C PRO A 7 -19.62 22.79 19.30
N THR A 8 -19.30 22.43 18.07
CA THR A 8 -17.96 22.09 17.58
C THR A 8 -17.72 22.78 16.24
N ASP A 9 -16.49 22.71 15.73
CA ASP A 9 -16.16 23.22 14.39
C ASP A 9 -16.91 22.51 13.25
N HIS A 10 -17.44 21.30 13.49
CA HIS A 10 -18.11 20.48 12.47
C HIS A 10 -19.63 20.65 12.49
N ALA A 11 -20.23 20.63 13.68
CA ALA A 11 -21.67 20.79 13.90
C ALA A 11 -21.98 21.10 15.37
N THR A 12 -23.24 21.41 15.68
CA THR A 12 -23.74 21.35 17.07
C THR A 12 -24.35 19.98 17.32
N PHE A 13 -23.63 19.12 18.04
CA PHE A 13 -24.06 17.77 18.38
C PHE A 13 -24.94 17.76 19.63
N ARG A 14 -25.82 16.77 19.76
CA ARG A 14 -26.36 16.37 21.06
C ARG A 14 -25.35 15.44 21.73
N MET A 15 -24.86 15.84 22.90
CA MET A 15 -23.93 15.05 23.69
C MET A 15 -24.68 14.40 24.85
N THR A 16 -24.66 13.07 24.90
CA THR A 16 -25.30 12.28 25.95
C THR A 16 -24.26 11.52 26.74
N ALA A 17 -24.26 11.66 28.07
CA ALA A 17 -23.36 10.97 28.98
C ALA A 17 -24.03 9.74 29.60
N TYR A 18 -23.32 8.62 29.51
CA TYR A 18 -23.70 7.32 30.06
C TYR A 18 -22.68 6.91 31.12
N ARG A 19 -23.14 6.18 32.14
CA ARG A 19 -22.26 5.64 33.18
C ARG A 19 -22.35 4.13 33.16
N ASP A 20 -21.21 3.46 33.11
CA ASP A 20 -21.14 1.99 33.17
C ASP A 20 -21.18 1.47 34.62
N ASP A 21 -21.19 0.15 34.78
CA ASP A 21 -21.22 -0.53 36.08
C ASP A 21 -19.94 -0.31 36.91
N THR A 22 -18.85 0.13 36.26
CA THR A 22 -17.60 0.49 36.94
C THR A 22 -17.63 1.93 37.47
N GLY A 23 -18.67 2.70 37.14
CA GLY A 23 -18.80 4.11 37.46
C GLY A 23 -18.11 5.03 36.46
N MET A 24 -17.62 4.51 35.34
CA MET A 24 -16.97 5.28 34.28
C MET A 24 -18.01 5.99 33.41
N ASP A 25 -17.76 7.27 33.14
CA ASP A 25 -18.59 8.04 32.22
C ASP A 25 -18.10 7.87 30.77
N HIS A 26 -19.00 7.52 29.86
CA HIS A 26 -18.84 7.48 28.40
C HIS A 26 -19.74 8.54 27.76
N VAL A 27 -19.46 8.93 26.52
CA VAL A 27 -20.25 9.96 25.84
C VAL A 27 -20.58 9.59 24.41
N VAL A 28 -21.77 9.95 23.96
CA VAL A 28 -22.19 9.82 22.56
C VAL A 28 -22.51 11.20 22.01
N LEU A 29 -21.92 11.53 20.87
CA LEU A 29 -22.19 12.73 20.09
C LEU A 29 -23.10 12.36 18.92
N SER A 30 -24.37 12.73 18.98
CA SER A 30 -25.37 12.39 17.97
C SER A 30 -25.85 13.61 17.20
N LEU A 31 -26.26 13.40 15.95
CA LEU A 31 -26.83 14.40 15.07
C LEU A 31 -27.92 13.75 14.22
N GLY A 32 -29.10 14.36 14.15
CA GLY A 32 -30.19 13.92 13.24
C GLY A 32 -30.74 12.52 13.49
N VAL A 33 -30.56 11.96 14.70
CA VAL A 33 -31.16 10.69 15.12
C VAL A 33 -32.16 10.94 16.23
N THR A 34 -33.35 10.34 16.11
CA THR A 34 -34.44 10.46 17.09
C THR A 34 -35.06 9.10 17.40
N ASP A 35 -35.71 8.97 18.57
CA ASP A 35 -36.33 7.71 19.01
C ASP A 35 -37.51 7.28 18.12
N ASP A 36 -38.10 8.22 17.36
CA ASP A 36 -39.23 8.02 16.45
C ASP A 36 -38.81 7.72 15.00
N ASP A 37 -37.52 7.49 14.74
CA ASP A 37 -37.01 7.23 13.39
C ASP A 37 -37.63 5.94 12.81
N GLY A 38 -38.44 6.10 11.76
CA GLY A 38 -39.07 4.98 11.05
C GLY A 38 -38.08 4.15 10.21
N PRO A 39 -38.47 2.94 9.79
CA PRO A 39 -37.60 2.01 9.06
C PRO A 39 -37.19 2.49 7.66
N ASP A 40 -37.89 3.49 7.11
CA ASP A 40 -37.65 4.04 5.77
C ASP A 40 -36.49 5.03 5.71
N LEU A 41 -35.97 5.49 6.86
CA LEU A 41 -34.81 6.37 6.91
C LEU A 41 -33.50 5.60 6.67
N PRO A 42 -32.53 6.20 5.97
CA PRO A 42 -31.23 5.56 5.77
C PRO A 42 -30.54 5.33 7.12
N PRO A 43 -29.97 4.14 7.40
CA PRO A 43 -29.31 3.84 8.67
C PRO A 43 -28.23 4.87 9.04
N PRO A 44 -28.09 5.24 10.32
CA PRO A 44 -27.23 6.35 10.73
C PRO A 44 -25.76 5.97 10.56
N LEU A 45 -24.93 6.96 10.24
CA LEU A 45 -23.49 6.77 10.17
C LEU A 45 -22.90 6.80 11.59
N VAL A 46 -22.33 5.70 12.04
CA VAL A 46 -21.88 5.52 13.43
C VAL A 46 -20.39 5.25 13.50
N ARG A 47 -19.67 5.98 14.36
CA ARG A 47 -18.28 5.69 14.74
C ARG A 47 -18.21 5.25 16.19
N VAL A 48 -17.66 4.06 16.44
CA VAL A 48 -17.22 3.67 17.79
C VAL A 48 -15.75 4.02 17.97
N HIS A 49 -15.51 5.18 18.58
CA HIS A 49 -14.17 5.72 18.85
C HIS A 49 -13.66 5.21 20.20
N SER A 50 -12.43 4.72 20.23
CA SER A 50 -11.77 4.26 21.45
C SER A 50 -10.94 5.40 22.02
N GLU A 51 -11.14 5.73 23.30
CA GLU A 51 -10.43 6.80 23.99
C GLU A 51 -8.92 6.74 23.77
N CYS A 52 -8.33 7.87 23.38
CA CYS A 52 -6.90 8.05 23.24
C CYS A 52 -6.54 9.48 23.62
N LEU A 53 -6.28 9.76 24.89
CA LEU A 53 -5.98 11.10 25.39
C LEU A 53 -4.88 11.78 24.58
N THR A 54 -3.80 11.04 24.31
CA THR A 54 -2.63 11.57 23.59
C THR A 54 -3.00 11.99 22.17
N GLY A 55 -3.83 11.21 21.46
CA GLY A 55 -4.22 11.53 20.08
C GLY A 55 -5.34 12.56 20.03
N ASP A 56 -6.37 12.36 20.84
CA ASP A 56 -7.65 13.06 20.76
C ASP A 56 -7.56 14.48 21.34
N ALA A 57 -6.90 14.65 22.49
CA ALA A 57 -6.84 15.93 23.20
C ALA A 57 -5.48 16.64 23.04
N LEU A 58 -4.38 15.88 22.96
CA LEU A 58 -3.01 16.44 22.91
C LEU A 58 -2.42 16.48 21.50
N GLY A 59 -3.14 15.98 20.48
CA GLY A 59 -2.71 16.04 19.08
C GLY A 59 -1.48 15.20 18.75
N SER A 60 -1.21 14.14 19.52
CA SER A 60 -0.11 13.22 19.26
C SER A 60 -0.28 12.54 17.91
N ARG A 61 0.78 12.61 17.11
CA ARG A 61 0.88 11.97 15.79
C ARG A 61 1.39 10.54 15.83
N ARG A 62 1.72 10.00 17.02
CA ARG A 62 2.16 8.59 17.19
C ARG A 62 1.07 7.57 16.86
N CYS A 63 -0.19 8.00 16.83
CA CYS A 63 -1.34 7.19 16.44
C CYS A 63 -2.27 7.99 15.53
N ASP A 64 -3.19 7.29 14.89
CA ASP A 64 -4.22 7.82 13.99
C ASP A 64 -5.50 8.28 14.73
N CYS A 65 -5.61 8.08 16.05
CA CYS A 65 -6.86 8.25 16.80
C CYS A 65 -7.45 9.67 16.69
N GLY A 66 -6.63 10.71 16.91
CA GLY A 66 -7.11 12.09 16.90
C GLY A 66 -7.66 12.51 15.53
N GLU A 67 -6.95 12.16 14.46
CA GLU A 67 -7.40 12.44 13.09
C GLU A 67 -8.65 11.64 12.74
N GLN A 68 -8.73 10.39 13.17
CA GLN A 68 -9.94 9.57 12.98
C GLN A 68 -11.14 10.15 13.72
N LEU A 69 -10.96 10.65 14.95
CA LEU A 69 -12.05 11.30 15.69
C LEU A 69 -12.56 12.54 14.94
N GLN A 70 -11.64 13.41 14.50
CA GLN A 70 -12.02 14.63 13.77
C GLN A 70 -12.69 14.30 12.43
N HIS A 71 -12.16 13.34 11.67
CA HIS A 71 -12.74 12.94 10.39
C HIS A 71 -14.12 12.27 10.57
N ALA A 72 -14.31 11.49 11.63
CA ALA A 72 -15.61 10.90 11.95
C ALA A 72 -16.64 11.97 12.30
N LEU A 73 -16.28 12.95 13.14
CA LEU A 73 -17.17 14.09 13.46
C LEU A 73 -17.56 14.86 12.20
N GLN A 74 -16.59 15.13 11.31
CA GLN A 74 -16.84 15.79 10.03
C GLN A 74 -17.76 14.98 9.10
N LEU A 75 -17.58 13.66 9.01
CA LEU A 75 -18.41 12.78 8.19
C LEU A 75 -19.85 12.70 8.72
N VAL A 76 -20.03 12.57 10.03
CA VAL A 76 -21.35 12.60 10.66
C VAL A 76 -22.02 13.96 10.43
N ALA A 77 -21.29 15.06 10.61
CA ALA A 77 -21.81 16.40 10.34
C ALA A 77 -22.25 16.57 8.87
N ARG A 78 -21.43 16.13 7.90
CA ARG A 78 -21.77 16.16 6.46
C ARG A 78 -22.96 15.29 6.11
N THR A 79 -23.07 14.13 6.74
CA THR A 79 -24.21 13.21 6.53
C THR A 79 -25.50 13.76 7.13
N GLY A 80 -25.38 14.59 8.18
CA GLY A 80 -26.52 15.17 8.89
C GLY A 80 -27.27 14.19 9.80
N ARG A 81 -26.94 12.89 9.74
CA ARG A 81 -27.56 11.82 10.51
C ARG A 81 -26.52 10.77 10.95
N GLY A 82 -26.25 10.67 12.24
CA GLY A 82 -25.25 9.73 12.76
C GLY A 82 -24.87 9.96 14.22
N ALA A 83 -23.89 9.19 14.68
CA ALA A 83 -23.33 9.30 16.02
C ALA A 83 -21.84 8.94 16.11
N VAL A 84 -21.13 9.56 17.04
CA VAL A 84 -19.79 9.16 17.47
C VAL A 84 -19.87 8.75 18.94
N VAL A 85 -19.67 7.46 19.20
CA VAL A 85 -19.52 6.92 20.55
C VAL A 85 -18.06 7.10 20.96
N TYR A 86 -17.81 7.83 22.04
CA TYR A 86 -16.49 7.96 22.65
C TYR A 86 -16.39 7.02 23.84
N ALA A 87 -15.83 5.84 23.58
CA ALA A 87 -15.68 4.76 24.55
C ALA A 87 -14.48 5.03 25.47
N ARG A 88 -14.76 5.55 26.67
CA ARG A 88 -13.78 5.68 27.75
C ARG A 88 -13.38 4.32 28.32
N GLY A 89 -12.18 4.25 28.89
CA GLY A 89 -11.60 3.00 29.40
C GLY A 89 -10.86 2.19 28.34
N HIS A 90 -10.86 2.64 27.08
CA HIS A 90 -10.15 1.98 25.98
C HIS A 90 -8.70 2.45 25.80
N GLU A 91 -8.24 3.39 26.63
CA GLU A 91 -6.90 3.95 26.53
C GLU A 91 -5.82 2.84 26.54
N GLY A 92 -4.91 2.92 25.59
CA GLY A 92 -3.85 1.92 25.42
C GLY A 92 -4.34 0.51 25.06
N ARG A 93 -5.56 0.35 24.51
CA ARG A 93 -6.25 -0.95 24.37
C ARG A 93 -6.74 -1.53 25.70
N ALA A 94 -7.26 -0.63 26.55
CA ALA A 94 -7.76 -0.90 27.89
C ALA A 94 -6.71 -1.30 28.94
N ILE A 95 -5.43 -1.01 28.69
CA ILE A 95 -4.35 -1.12 29.71
C ILE A 95 -4.18 0.19 30.51
N GLY A 96 -4.80 1.27 30.05
CA GLY A 96 -4.73 2.59 30.68
C GLY A 96 -3.53 3.45 30.24
N LEU A 97 -3.60 4.74 30.56
CA LEU A 97 -2.65 5.74 30.07
C LEU A 97 -1.21 5.49 30.56
N ALA A 98 -1.03 5.18 31.85
CA ALA A 98 0.30 4.99 32.42
C ALA A 98 1.03 3.80 31.77
N GLU A 99 0.33 2.68 31.58
CA GLU A 99 0.88 1.49 30.91
C GLU A 99 1.14 1.76 29.43
N LYS A 100 0.24 2.48 28.74
CA LYS A 100 0.49 2.95 27.36
C LYS A 100 1.78 3.75 27.24
N LEU A 101 2.03 4.68 28.17
CA LEU A 101 3.27 5.48 28.15
C LEU A 101 4.51 4.63 28.42
N ARG A 102 4.41 3.58 29.26
CA ARG A 102 5.49 2.60 29.44
C ARG A 102 5.74 1.80 28.16
N ALA A 103 4.68 1.35 27.47
CA ALA A 103 4.79 0.67 26.19
C ALA A 103 5.44 1.58 25.12
N TYR A 104 5.11 2.87 25.10
CA TYR A 104 5.77 3.85 24.24
C TYR A 104 7.25 4.00 24.57
N ALA A 105 7.63 4.04 25.84
CA ALA A 105 9.03 4.15 26.24
C ALA A 105 9.87 2.91 25.86
N LEU A 106 9.24 1.73 25.76
CA LEU A 106 9.87 0.52 25.21
C LEU A 106 9.96 0.58 23.67
N GLN A 107 8.93 1.11 23.02
CA GLN A 107 8.93 1.31 21.57
C GLN A 107 9.98 2.33 21.11
N ASP A 108 10.19 3.39 21.88
CA ASP A 108 11.26 4.37 21.65
C ASP A 108 12.68 3.73 21.71
N ARG A 109 12.78 2.49 22.20
CA ARG A 109 14.02 1.69 22.25
C ARG A 109 14.05 0.58 21.19
N GLY A 110 13.11 0.57 20.25
CA GLY A 110 13.05 -0.35 19.11
C GLY A 110 12.24 -1.63 19.33
N VAL A 111 11.48 -1.75 20.42
CA VAL A 111 10.59 -2.90 20.67
C VAL A 111 9.24 -2.66 19.98
N ASP A 112 8.68 -3.63 19.27
CA ASP A 112 7.39 -3.42 18.62
C ASP A 112 6.23 -3.27 19.63
N THR A 113 5.10 -2.72 19.19
CA THR A 113 3.98 -2.38 20.07
C THR A 113 3.33 -3.60 20.76
N VAL A 114 3.33 -4.77 20.12
CA VAL A 114 2.75 -6.01 20.68
C VAL A 114 3.73 -6.61 21.69
N ASP A 115 5.01 -6.69 21.32
CA ASP A 115 6.07 -7.18 22.18
C ASP A 115 6.27 -6.28 23.40
N ALA A 116 6.08 -4.96 23.26
CA ALA A 116 6.10 -4.01 24.37
C ALA A 116 4.96 -4.26 25.36
N ASN A 117 3.74 -4.58 24.89
CA ASN A 117 2.61 -4.89 25.77
C ASN A 117 2.80 -6.25 26.46
N LEU A 118 3.28 -7.26 25.73
CA LEU A 118 3.57 -8.59 26.28
C LEU A 118 4.72 -8.54 27.30
N ALA A 119 5.78 -7.76 27.03
CA ALA A 119 6.88 -7.54 27.97
C ALA A 119 6.45 -6.84 29.26
N LEU A 120 5.37 -6.06 29.22
CA LEU A 120 4.75 -5.42 30.38
C LEU A 120 3.69 -6.30 31.07
N GLY A 121 3.44 -7.52 30.57
CA GLY A 121 2.50 -8.47 31.16
C GLY A 121 1.02 -8.22 30.79
N HIS A 122 0.74 -7.41 29.77
CA HIS A 122 -0.62 -7.08 29.34
C HIS A 122 -1.07 -7.92 28.13
N PRO A 123 -2.38 -8.19 27.96
CA PRO A 123 -2.91 -8.78 26.74
C PRO A 123 -2.75 -7.81 25.55
N ALA A 124 -2.72 -8.36 24.33
CA ALA A 124 -2.57 -7.56 23.11
C ALA A 124 -3.74 -6.58 22.90
N ASP A 125 -4.96 -6.94 23.30
CA ASP A 125 -6.14 -6.07 23.30
C ASP A 125 -7.14 -6.54 24.38
N ALA A 126 -7.50 -5.66 25.32
CA ALA A 126 -8.46 -5.97 26.38
C ALA A 126 -9.80 -5.25 26.22
N ARG A 127 -10.06 -4.65 25.06
CA ARG A 127 -11.26 -3.84 24.85
C ARG A 127 -12.50 -4.70 24.73
N THR A 128 -13.58 -4.24 25.37
CA THR A 128 -14.93 -4.78 25.21
C THR A 128 -15.83 -3.72 24.58
N TYR A 129 -16.93 -4.13 23.95
CA TYR A 129 -17.83 -3.21 23.24
C TYR A 129 -19.28 -3.25 23.76
N ASP A 130 -19.53 -3.94 24.88
CA ASP A 130 -20.85 -4.11 25.49
C ASP A 130 -21.51 -2.75 25.79
N HIS A 131 -20.78 -1.86 26.46
CA HIS A 131 -21.24 -0.51 26.76
C HIS A 131 -21.48 0.31 25.49
N CYS A 132 -20.68 0.12 24.43
CA CYS A 132 -20.89 0.79 23.15
C CYS A 132 -22.21 0.38 22.49
N ALA A 133 -22.49 -0.93 22.45
CA ALA A 133 -23.74 -1.45 21.91
C ALA A 133 -24.94 -0.99 22.74
N ALA A 134 -24.85 -1.05 24.08
CA ALA A 134 -25.91 -0.60 24.96
C ALA A 134 -26.28 0.88 24.74
N MET A 135 -25.29 1.77 24.59
CA MET A 135 -25.52 3.18 24.29
C MET A 135 -26.19 3.40 22.93
N LEU A 136 -25.82 2.62 21.90
CA LEU A 136 -26.45 2.72 20.58
C LEU A 136 -27.89 2.22 20.60
N LEU A 137 -28.16 1.11 21.30
CA LEU A 137 -29.51 0.56 21.47
C LEU A 137 -30.44 1.52 22.23
N ASP A 138 -29.92 2.20 23.26
CA ASP A 138 -30.64 3.22 24.02
C ASP A 138 -31.08 4.40 23.13
N LEU A 139 -30.22 4.81 22.19
CA LEU A 139 -30.53 5.85 21.19
C LEU A 139 -31.34 5.33 19.98
N GLY A 140 -31.91 4.13 20.07
CA GLY A 140 -32.70 3.51 19.00
C GLY A 140 -31.90 3.04 17.78
N MET A 141 -30.56 3.12 17.81
CA MET A 141 -29.68 2.81 16.68
C MET A 141 -29.39 1.30 16.58
N ARG A 142 -30.41 0.51 16.26
CA ARG A 142 -30.28 -0.95 16.06
C ARG A 142 -29.62 -1.34 14.75
N ARG A 143 -29.72 -0.49 13.73
CA ARG A 143 -29.25 -0.72 12.37
C ARG A 143 -28.40 0.44 11.95
N VAL A 144 -27.12 0.23 11.60
CA VAL A 144 -26.13 1.31 11.43
C VAL A 144 -25.20 1.10 10.24
N ARG A 145 -24.68 2.20 9.69
CA ARG A 145 -23.51 2.21 8.79
C ARG A 145 -22.28 2.50 9.65
N LEU A 146 -21.39 1.53 9.80
CA LEU A 146 -20.29 1.62 10.77
C LEU A 146 -19.03 2.23 10.13
N LEU A 147 -18.59 3.39 10.62
CA LEU A 147 -17.29 4.00 10.31
C LEU A 147 -16.14 3.26 11.01
N SER A 148 -15.66 2.19 10.41
CA SER A 148 -14.58 1.37 10.97
C SER A 148 -13.75 0.73 9.86
N SER A 149 -12.43 0.74 10.03
CA SER A 149 -11.51 -0.12 9.29
C SER A 149 -11.27 -1.47 9.99
N ASN A 150 -11.77 -1.66 11.22
CA ASN A 150 -11.55 -2.85 12.03
C ASN A 150 -12.77 -3.81 11.93
N PRO A 151 -12.63 -5.02 11.33
CA PRO A 151 -13.70 -6.03 11.26
C PRO A 151 -14.13 -6.57 12.62
N ALA A 152 -13.22 -6.67 13.59
CA ALA A 152 -13.56 -7.15 14.93
C ALA A 152 -14.59 -6.25 15.64
N LYS A 153 -14.61 -4.95 15.33
CA LYS A 153 -15.64 -4.03 15.84
C LYS A 153 -17.02 -4.34 15.27
N GLU A 154 -17.09 -4.66 13.98
CA GLU A 154 -18.33 -5.04 13.32
C GLU A 154 -18.89 -6.34 13.89
N LEU A 155 -18.03 -7.36 14.02
CA LEU A 155 -18.40 -8.64 14.62
C LEU A 155 -18.85 -8.49 16.07
N ALA A 156 -18.12 -7.71 16.88
CA ALA A 156 -18.47 -7.46 18.27
C ALA A 156 -19.82 -6.75 18.41
N LEU A 157 -20.07 -5.69 17.64
CA LEU A 157 -21.35 -4.97 17.68
C LEU A 157 -22.51 -5.83 17.17
N SER A 158 -22.27 -6.64 16.12
CA SER A 158 -23.28 -7.57 15.58
C SER A 158 -23.67 -8.63 16.60
N ALA A 159 -22.70 -9.21 17.31
CA ALA A 159 -22.95 -10.15 18.39
C ALA A 159 -23.73 -9.53 19.57
N LEU A 160 -23.65 -8.21 19.73
CA LEU A 160 -24.33 -7.43 20.76
C LEU A 160 -25.67 -6.83 20.29
N GLY A 161 -26.19 -7.27 19.13
CA GLY A 161 -27.53 -6.92 18.67
C GLY A 161 -27.62 -5.64 17.82
N ILE A 162 -26.49 -5.14 17.29
CA ILE A 162 -26.46 -4.03 16.34
C ILE A 162 -26.27 -4.59 14.92
N GLU A 163 -27.27 -4.42 14.05
CA GLU A 163 -27.16 -4.75 12.63
C GLU A 163 -26.26 -3.73 11.90
N VAL A 164 -25.05 -4.15 11.50
CA VAL A 164 -24.16 -3.35 10.66
C VAL A 164 -24.52 -3.59 9.19
N VAL A 165 -25.19 -2.63 8.55
CA VAL A 165 -25.65 -2.78 7.15
C VAL A 165 -24.57 -2.48 6.12
N GLU A 166 -23.56 -1.72 6.53
CA GLU A 166 -22.47 -1.25 5.70
C GLU A 166 -21.32 -0.88 6.62
N ARG A 167 -20.12 -1.38 6.33
CA ARG A 167 -18.89 -0.91 6.96
C ARG A 167 -18.24 0.14 6.04
N VAL A 168 -18.26 1.38 6.49
CA VAL A 168 -17.69 2.53 5.77
C VAL A 168 -16.24 2.72 6.22
N PRO A 169 -15.25 2.64 5.31
CA PRO A 169 -13.85 2.80 5.70
C PRO A 169 -13.57 4.22 6.18
N LEU A 170 -12.86 4.34 7.31
CA LEU A 170 -12.37 5.62 7.83
C LEU A 170 -10.88 5.73 7.57
N VAL A 171 -10.53 6.23 6.39
CA VAL A 171 -9.14 6.43 5.98
C VAL A 171 -8.69 7.81 6.47
N VAL A 172 -7.57 7.82 7.19
CA VAL A 172 -6.80 9.04 7.47
C VAL A 172 -5.39 8.82 6.88
N PRO A 173 -4.74 9.86 6.31
CA PRO A 173 -3.42 9.70 5.72
C PRO A 173 -2.40 9.22 6.76
N ASP A 174 -1.58 8.24 6.38
CA ASP A 174 -0.41 7.84 7.17
C ASP A 174 0.56 9.02 7.33
N ARG A 175 1.24 9.10 8.47
CA ARG A 175 2.29 10.10 8.76
C ARG A 175 3.56 9.41 9.23
N GLU A 176 4.70 10.09 9.05
CA GLU A 176 6.03 9.61 9.46
C GLU A 176 6.05 9.11 10.91
N GLU A 177 5.37 9.80 11.83
CA GLU A 177 5.38 9.47 13.26
C GLU A 177 4.50 8.26 13.66
N ASN A 178 3.60 7.79 12.78
CA ASN A 178 2.72 6.63 13.03
C ASN A 178 2.89 5.48 12.04
N ALA A 179 3.75 5.60 11.02
CA ALA A 179 3.95 4.58 10.00
C ALA A 179 4.30 3.20 10.59
N PHE A 180 5.23 3.14 11.55
CA PHE A 180 5.61 1.90 12.24
C PHE A 180 4.48 1.32 13.11
N TYR A 181 3.73 2.19 13.79
CA TYR A 181 2.58 1.79 14.61
C TYR A 181 1.43 1.24 13.75
N LEU A 182 1.13 1.90 12.62
CA LEU A 182 0.10 1.49 11.67
C LEU A 182 0.51 0.21 10.93
N ALA A 183 1.78 0.06 10.54
CA ALA A 183 2.31 -1.17 9.97
C ALA A 183 2.19 -2.37 10.95
N THR A 184 2.56 -2.18 12.22
CA THR A 184 2.41 -3.23 13.25
C THR A 184 0.94 -3.55 13.54
N LYS A 185 0.07 -2.53 13.54
CA LYS A 185 -1.38 -2.67 13.73
C LYS A 185 -2.04 -3.40 12.55
N ARG A 186 -1.55 -3.20 11.32
CA ARG A 186 -1.97 -3.95 10.12
C ARG A 186 -1.51 -5.40 10.22
N ALA A 187 -0.22 -5.65 10.41
CA ALA A 187 0.38 -6.99 10.34
C ALA A 187 0.04 -7.98 11.47
N ARG A 188 -0.39 -7.54 12.65
CA ARG A 188 -0.57 -8.44 13.83
C ARG A 188 -1.97 -8.48 14.44
N MET A 189 -2.90 -7.57 14.07
CA MET A 189 -4.17 -7.36 14.79
C MET A 189 -5.43 -7.59 13.94
N GLY A 190 -5.33 -8.38 12.85
CA GLY A 190 -6.50 -8.93 12.15
C GLY A 190 -7.29 -7.91 11.32
N HIS A 191 -6.61 -6.90 10.76
CA HIS A 191 -7.19 -6.09 9.68
C HIS A 191 -7.14 -6.81 8.32
N ASP A 192 -6.61 -8.05 8.28
CA ASP A 192 -6.16 -8.76 7.08
C ASP A 192 -7.17 -9.65 6.36
N GLU A 193 -8.36 -10.00 6.87
CA GLU A 193 -9.20 -10.96 6.10
C GLU A 193 -9.64 -10.42 4.74
N ALA A 194 -9.83 -9.10 4.60
CA ALA A 194 -10.17 -8.48 3.32
C ALA A 194 -8.94 -8.31 2.42
N ASP A 195 -7.81 -7.83 2.95
CA ASP A 195 -6.59 -7.64 2.16
C ASP A 195 -5.97 -8.99 1.75
N GLN A 196 -6.02 -10.00 2.64
CA GLN A 196 -5.58 -11.36 2.33
C GLN A 196 -6.53 -12.03 1.34
N ASP A 197 -7.85 -11.88 1.46
CA ASP A 197 -8.78 -12.40 0.45
C ASP A 197 -8.60 -11.70 -0.90
N GLU A 198 -8.42 -10.37 -0.93
CA GLU A 198 -8.05 -9.63 -2.14
C GLU A 198 -6.75 -10.17 -2.74
N TRP A 199 -5.73 -10.38 -1.90
CA TRP A 199 -4.43 -10.86 -2.33
C TRP A 199 -4.48 -12.30 -2.85
N ASP A 200 -5.17 -13.20 -2.14
CA ASP A 200 -5.39 -14.60 -2.53
C ASP A 200 -6.17 -14.68 -3.85
N GLN A 201 -7.15 -13.80 -4.05
CA GLN A 201 -7.86 -13.67 -5.32
C GLN A 201 -6.90 -13.21 -6.44
N LEU A 202 -6.05 -12.22 -6.19
CA LEU A 202 -5.06 -11.75 -7.17
C LEU A 202 -4.04 -12.84 -7.53
N LEU A 203 -3.52 -13.58 -6.55
CA LEU A 203 -2.62 -14.72 -6.77
C LEU A 203 -3.31 -15.84 -7.57
N ALA A 204 -4.61 -16.03 -7.38
CA ALA A 204 -5.42 -16.96 -8.15
C ALA A 204 -5.83 -16.44 -9.54
N GLY A 205 -5.30 -15.30 -9.99
CA GLY A 205 -5.60 -14.71 -11.30
C GLY A 205 -7.00 -14.07 -11.39
N ARG A 206 -7.67 -13.82 -10.26
CA ARG A 206 -8.97 -13.14 -10.19
C ARG A 206 -8.79 -11.65 -9.89
N ILE A 207 -9.86 -10.88 -10.14
CA ILE A 207 -9.91 -9.45 -9.85
C ILE A 207 -10.86 -9.28 -8.67
N PRO A 208 -10.39 -8.83 -7.49
CA PRO A 208 -11.27 -8.59 -6.36
C PRO A 208 -12.26 -7.45 -6.69
N ALA A 209 -13.46 -7.52 -6.10
CA ALA A 209 -14.56 -6.62 -6.46
C ALA A 209 -14.35 -5.16 -6.01
N ALA A 210 -13.62 -4.96 -4.93
CA ALA A 210 -13.30 -3.66 -4.34
C ALA A 210 -12.04 -3.78 -3.49
N GLY A 211 -11.53 -2.65 -3.00
CA GLY A 211 -10.38 -2.58 -2.11
C GLY A 211 -9.12 -1.99 -2.73
N GLU A 212 -8.09 -1.85 -1.92
CA GLU A 212 -6.86 -1.14 -2.29
C GLU A 212 -6.00 -1.99 -3.23
N LEU A 213 -5.90 -3.30 -2.97
CA LEU A 213 -5.15 -4.22 -3.82
C LEU A 213 -5.87 -4.45 -5.13
N ALA A 214 -7.21 -4.54 -5.11
CA ALA A 214 -8.03 -4.55 -6.32
C ALA A 214 -7.76 -3.35 -7.23
N GLN A 215 -7.75 -2.14 -6.65
CA GLN A 215 -7.50 -0.90 -7.38
C GLN A 215 -6.08 -0.81 -7.93
N ARG A 216 -5.08 -1.39 -7.25
CA ARG A 216 -3.67 -1.30 -7.63
C ARG A 216 -3.22 -2.39 -8.59
N TYR A 217 -3.71 -3.61 -8.44
CA TYR A 217 -3.19 -4.78 -9.13
C TYR A 217 -4.26 -5.54 -9.93
N GLY A 218 -5.54 -5.23 -9.74
CA GLY A 218 -6.64 -5.94 -10.40
C GLY A 218 -6.58 -5.85 -11.92
N ASP A 219 -6.06 -4.75 -12.48
CA ASP A 219 -5.88 -4.60 -13.92
C ASP A 219 -4.86 -5.57 -14.51
N LEU A 220 -3.85 -5.97 -13.73
CA LEU A 220 -2.84 -6.96 -14.15
C LEU A 220 -3.51 -8.28 -14.51
N ASN A 221 -4.52 -8.71 -13.75
CA ASN A 221 -5.22 -10.00 -13.95
C ASN A 221 -6.28 -10.01 -15.04
N ARG A 222 -6.50 -8.89 -15.73
CA ARG A 222 -7.37 -8.87 -16.91
C ARG A 222 -6.74 -9.65 -18.06
N ALA A 223 -7.57 -10.26 -18.91
CA ALA A 223 -7.10 -10.95 -20.11
C ALA A 223 -6.32 -10.02 -21.07
N ASP A 224 -6.79 -8.77 -21.19
CA ASP A 224 -6.19 -7.65 -21.93
C ASP A 224 -5.31 -6.75 -21.05
N GLY A 225 -4.96 -7.24 -19.85
CA GLY A 225 -4.11 -6.54 -18.90
C GLY A 225 -2.66 -6.37 -19.39
N PRO A 226 -1.88 -5.47 -18.77
CA PRO A 226 -0.48 -5.29 -19.10
C PRO A 226 0.32 -6.58 -18.86
N ARG A 227 1.27 -6.85 -19.75
CA ARG A 227 2.14 -8.03 -19.73
C ARG A 227 3.56 -7.66 -19.33
N VAL A 228 4.06 -6.53 -19.79
CA VAL A 228 5.41 -6.06 -19.45
C VAL A 228 5.34 -4.90 -18.49
N LEU A 229 5.75 -5.16 -17.26
CA LEU A 229 5.81 -4.19 -16.18
C LEU A 229 7.25 -3.73 -16.03
N ALA A 230 7.47 -2.49 -15.64
CA ALA A 230 8.76 -2.00 -15.19
C ALA A 230 8.59 -1.29 -13.85
N GLN A 231 9.53 -1.49 -12.93
CA GLN A 231 9.55 -0.78 -11.65
C GLN A 231 10.93 -0.12 -11.47
N LEU A 232 10.90 1.14 -11.00
CA LEU A 232 12.10 1.88 -10.67
C LEU A 232 11.86 2.80 -9.47
N GLY A 233 12.64 2.62 -8.41
CA GLY A 233 12.70 3.56 -7.28
C GLY A 233 13.83 4.57 -7.48
N GLN A 234 13.54 5.85 -7.32
CA GLN A 234 14.50 6.95 -7.46
C GLN A 234 14.32 8.02 -6.38
N SER A 235 15.36 8.82 -6.19
CA SER A 235 15.35 10.05 -5.41
C SER A 235 14.49 11.13 -6.10
N LEU A 236 14.13 12.17 -5.36
CA LEU A 236 13.33 13.31 -5.85
C LEU A 236 13.99 14.03 -7.04
N ASP A 237 15.33 13.99 -7.10
CA ASP A 237 16.15 14.54 -8.17
C ASP A 237 16.56 13.51 -9.25
N GLY A 238 15.95 12.31 -9.25
CA GLY A 238 15.98 11.38 -10.38
C GLY A 238 17.17 10.42 -10.43
N PHE A 239 17.74 10.06 -9.27
CA PHE A 239 18.85 9.12 -9.15
C PHE A 239 18.44 7.85 -8.40
N ILE A 240 19.01 6.71 -8.78
CA ILE A 240 18.68 5.38 -8.22
C ILE A 240 19.77 4.84 -7.30
N ALA A 241 20.92 5.51 -7.27
CA ALA A 241 22.06 5.19 -6.44
C ALA A 241 22.97 6.41 -6.34
N SER A 242 23.85 6.44 -5.35
CA SER A 242 24.92 7.44 -5.26
C SER A 242 25.94 7.30 -6.41
N ARG A 243 26.88 8.26 -6.53
CA ARG A 243 27.95 8.21 -7.55
C ARG A 243 28.86 6.98 -7.44
N THR A 244 28.93 6.34 -6.27
CA THR A 244 29.68 5.09 -6.08
C THR A 244 28.88 3.84 -6.41
N GLY A 245 27.61 3.99 -6.80
CA GLY A 245 26.69 2.89 -7.03
C GLY A 245 26.04 2.34 -5.77
N ASP A 246 26.23 2.99 -4.61
CA ASP A 246 25.51 2.61 -3.39
C ASP A 246 24.04 2.97 -3.54
N ALA A 247 23.19 1.95 -3.58
CA ALA A 247 21.76 2.02 -3.80
C ALA A 247 20.96 1.60 -2.56
N ALA A 248 21.59 1.53 -1.36
CA ALA A 248 20.99 1.02 -0.13
C ALA A 248 19.61 1.64 0.17
N PHE A 249 18.58 0.98 -0.37
CA PHE A 249 17.16 1.32 -0.28
C PHE A 249 16.87 2.81 -0.47
N VAL A 250 16.92 3.28 -1.72
CA VAL A 250 16.44 4.63 -2.08
C VAL A 250 14.98 4.83 -1.65
N THR A 251 14.15 3.79 -1.76
CA THR A 251 12.73 3.78 -1.38
C THR A 251 12.49 3.05 -0.06
N GLY A 252 11.36 3.37 0.58
CA GLY A 252 10.94 2.85 1.87
C GLY A 252 10.37 1.43 1.84
N GLU A 253 9.98 0.94 3.01
CA GLU A 253 9.54 -0.45 3.20
C GLU A 253 8.28 -0.81 2.43
N LEU A 254 7.32 0.11 2.34
CA LEU A 254 6.05 -0.12 1.64
C LEU A 254 6.24 -0.22 0.11
N ASP A 255 7.25 0.48 -0.46
CA ASP A 255 7.64 0.29 -1.86
C ASP A 255 8.29 -1.08 -2.09
N ARG A 256 9.09 -1.57 -1.13
CA ARG A 256 9.64 -2.93 -1.21
C ARG A 256 8.54 -3.99 -1.14
N GLU A 257 7.54 -3.80 -0.28
CA GLU A 257 6.35 -4.66 -0.24
C GLU A 257 5.59 -4.62 -1.58
N HIS A 258 5.40 -3.41 -2.16
CA HIS A 258 4.82 -3.25 -3.50
C HIS A 258 5.61 -4.00 -4.58
N LEU A 259 6.95 -3.90 -4.57
CA LEU A 259 7.82 -4.65 -5.47
C LEU A 259 7.66 -6.16 -5.30
N HIS A 260 7.61 -6.64 -4.06
CA HIS A 260 7.38 -8.06 -3.77
C HIS A 260 5.99 -8.54 -4.25
N ARG A 261 4.95 -7.70 -4.16
CA ARG A 261 3.64 -8.00 -4.78
C ARG A 261 3.73 -8.08 -6.31
N LEU A 262 4.43 -7.14 -6.96
CA LEU A 262 4.63 -7.22 -8.41
C LEU A 262 5.36 -8.51 -8.80
N ARG A 263 6.43 -8.88 -8.10
CA ARG A 263 7.15 -10.14 -8.31
C ARG A 263 6.26 -11.38 -8.19
N ALA A 264 5.36 -11.40 -7.21
CA ALA A 264 4.43 -12.51 -7.00
C ALA A 264 3.37 -12.65 -8.12
N LEU A 265 3.12 -11.58 -8.86
CA LEU A 265 2.09 -11.53 -9.91
C LEU A 265 2.65 -11.72 -11.32
N VAL A 266 3.96 -11.91 -11.49
CA VAL A 266 4.62 -12.09 -12.79
C VAL A 266 5.28 -13.47 -12.90
N ASP A 267 5.50 -13.91 -14.15
CA ASP A 267 6.17 -15.18 -14.43
C ASP A 267 7.70 -15.05 -14.31
N ALA A 268 8.23 -13.87 -14.63
CA ALA A 268 9.65 -13.61 -14.67
C ALA A 268 10.03 -12.19 -14.23
N VAL A 269 11.19 -12.08 -13.60
CA VAL A 269 11.82 -10.80 -13.24
C VAL A 269 13.15 -10.66 -13.98
N VAL A 270 13.30 -9.56 -14.72
CA VAL A 270 14.47 -9.28 -15.57
C VAL A 270 15.33 -8.22 -14.92
N VAL A 271 16.62 -8.51 -14.78
CA VAL A 271 17.63 -7.61 -14.23
C VAL A 271 18.88 -7.61 -15.13
N GLY A 272 19.66 -6.53 -15.09
CA GLY A 272 20.97 -6.48 -15.75
C GLY A 272 22.07 -7.10 -14.90
N GLY A 273 23.04 -7.78 -15.52
CA GLY A 273 24.18 -8.37 -14.81
C GLY A 273 25.02 -7.36 -14.02
N ALA A 274 25.02 -6.08 -14.44
CA ALA A 274 25.66 -5.00 -13.67
C ALA A 274 24.96 -4.73 -12.34
N THR A 275 23.63 -4.75 -12.31
CA THR A 275 22.84 -4.61 -11.07
C THR A 275 23.08 -5.81 -10.16
N VAL A 276 23.17 -7.03 -10.73
CA VAL A 276 23.55 -8.22 -9.94
C VAL A 276 24.94 -8.06 -9.31
N ALA A 277 25.92 -7.57 -10.08
CA ALA A 277 27.28 -7.39 -9.58
C ALA A 277 27.40 -6.29 -8.50
N CYS A 278 26.51 -5.28 -8.52
CA CYS A 278 26.52 -4.20 -7.54
C CYS A 278 25.72 -4.56 -6.27
N ASP A 279 24.53 -5.13 -6.43
CA ASP A 279 23.53 -5.20 -5.35
C ASP A 279 23.30 -6.63 -4.84
N ASP A 280 23.83 -7.64 -5.54
CA ASP A 280 23.65 -9.07 -5.27
C ASP A 280 22.21 -9.46 -4.83
N PRO A 281 21.19 -9.12 -5.65
CA PRO A 281 19.80 -9.25 -5.24
C PRO A 281 19.34 -10.71 -5.27
N GLN A 282 18.39 -11.06 -4.41
CA GLN A 282 17.78 -12.40 -4.44
C GLN A 282 16.71 -12.55 -5.53
N LEU A 283 16.01 -11.45 -5.85
CA LEU A 283 14.92 -11.38 -6.83
C LEU A 283 13.74 -12.34 -6.55
N THR A 284 13.53 -12.69 -5.28
CA THR A 284 12.43 -13.53 -4.80
C THR A 284 11.30 -12.71 -4.16
N VAL A 285 10.22 -13.38 -3.77
CA VAL A 285 9.08 -12.83 -3.02
C VAL A 285 9.27 -13.14 -1.53
N ARG A 286 9.26 -12.13 -0.66
CA ARG A 286 9.58 -12.31 0.78
C ARG A 286 8.77 -11.44 1.72
N ALA A 287 8.26 -10.31 1.24
CA ALA A 287 7.45 -9.38 2.05
C ALA A 287 5.95 -9.68 2.01
N VAL A 288 5.51 -10.61 1.14
CA VAL A 288 4.13 -11.06 0.99
C VAL A 288 4.10 -12.53 0.63
N ASP A 289 2.95 -13.19 0.78
CA ASP A 289 2.75 -14.54 0.25
C ASP A 289 2.69 -14.54 -1.28
N GLY A 290 3.19 -15.61 -1.92
CA GLY A 290 3.07 -15.77 -3.37
C GLY A 290 4.22 -16.57 -3.99
N PRO A 291 4.08 -16.94 -5.27
CA PRO A 291 5.11 -17.67 -5.99
C PRO A 291 6.34 -16.79 -6.25
N HIS A 292 7.50 -17.40 -6.36
CA HIS A 292 8.69 -16.70 -6.82
C HIS A 292 8.76 -16.69 -8.36
N PRO A 293 9.07 -15.55 -9.00
CA PRO A 293 9.22 -15.50 -10.45
C PRO A 293 10.52 -16.17 -10.89
N THR A 294 10.57 -16.57 -12.17
CA THR A 294 11.84 -16.97 -12.80
C THR A 294 12.78 -15.77 -12.85
N ARG A 295 14.00 -15.92 -12.35
CA ARG A 295 15.02 -14.87 -12.37
C ARG A 295 15.66 -14.82 -13.75
N VAL A 296 15.69 -13.67 -14.40
CA VAL A 296 16.30 -13.49 -15.72
C VAL A 296 17.42 -12.48 -15.62
N VAL A 297 18.65 -12.94 -15.81
CA VAL A 297 19.85 -12.09 -15.73
C VAL A 297 20.37 -11.83 -17.14
N LEU A 298 20.26 -10.58 -17.59
CA LEU A 298 20.83 -10.14 -18.87
C LEU A 298 22.29 -9.72 -18.67
N ASP A 299 23.21 -10.59 -19.06
CA ASP A 299 24.64 -10.41 -18.87
C ASP A 299 25.43 -10.69 -20.15
N PRO A 300 25.43 -9.75 -21.12
CA PRO A 300 26.11 -9.93 -22.40
C PRO A 300 27.59 -10.31 -22.30
N ARG A 301 28.25 -9.95 -21.19
CA ARG A 301 29.69 -10.17 -20.98
C ARG A 301 30.01 -11.40 -20.13
N GLY A 302 29.02 -12.06 -19.52
CA GLY A 302 29.28 -13.11 -18.54
C GLY A 302 30.03 -12.59 -17.31
N ALA A 303 29.77 -11.33 -16.92
CA ALA A 303 30.47 -10.64 -15.84
C ALA A 303 29.81 -10.83 -14.46
N THR A 304 28.64 -11.45 -14.37
CA THR A 304 27.98 -11.76 -13.10
C THR A 304 28.91 -12.62 -12.21
N PRO A 305 29.14 -12.24 -10.94
CA PRO A 305 29.98 -13.01 -10.01
C PRO A 305 29.47 -14.45 -9.83
N ALA A 306 30.40 -15.40 -9.70
CA ALA A 306 30.06 -16.82 -9.61
C ALA A 306 29.35 -17.19 -8.28
N ASP A 307 29.56 -16.38 -7.26
CA ASP A 307 28.98 -16.45 -5.94
C ASP A 307 27.71 -15.60 -5.78
N ALA A 308 27.29 -14.88 -6.84
CA ALA A 308 26.07 -14.09 -6.81
C ALA A 308 24.85 -14.96 -6.43
N VAL A 309 23.96 -14.43 -5.60
CA VAL A 309 22.83 -15.18 -5.05
C VAL A 309 21.93 -15.72 -6.17
N VAL A 310 21.71 -14.95 -7.23
CA VAL A 310 20.92 -15.38 -8.39
C VAL A 310 21.48 -16.61 -9.13
N LEU A 311 22.75 -16.97 -8.94
CA LEU A 311 23.40 -18.13 -9.55
C LEU A 311 23.63 -19.29 -8.56
N THR A 312 23.49 -19.05 -7.26
CA THR A 312 23.82 -20.01 -6.20
C THR A 312 22.62 -20.48 -5.39
N ASP A 313 21.63 -19.61 -5.17
CA ASP A 313 20.41 -19.93 -4.43
C ASP A 313 19.37 -20.63 -5.31
N ALA A 314 19.05 -21.89 -5.00
CA ALA A 314 18.13 -22.70 -5.78
C ALA A 314 16.63 -22.43 -5.49
N THR A 315 16.31 -21.42 -4.67
CA THR A 315 14.91 -21.06 -4.31
C THR A 315 14.06 -20.69 -5.52
N SER A 316 14.66 -20.23 -6.63
CA SER A 316 13.95 -19.93 -7.88
C SER A 316 14.78 -20.33 -9.09
N PRO A 317 14.16 -20.76 -10.20
CA PRO A 317 14.88 -20.97 -11.45
C PRO A 317 15.55 -19.68 -11.94
N THR A 318 16.72 -19.82 -12.56
CA THR A 318 17.43 -18.70 -13.17
C THR A 318 17.69 -18.95 -14.65
N LEU A 319 17.28 -18.00 -15.49
CA LEU A 319 17.70 -17.85 -16.87
C LEU A 319 18.86 -16.86 -16.93
N TRP A 320 20.07 -17.35 -17.14
CA TRP A 320 21.24 -16.50 -17.31
C TRP A 320 21.52 -16.30 -18.80
N VAL A 321 21.09 -15.16 -19.33
CA VAL A 321 21.21 -14.82 -20.75
C VAL A 321 22.54 -14.13 -20.99
N VAL A 322 23.42 -14.76 -21.77
CA VAL A 322 24.78 -14.31 -22.01
C VAL A 322 25.07 -14.13 -23.50
N GLY A 323 26.06 -13.30 -23.84
CA GLY A 323 26.52 -13.17 -25.22
C GLY A 323 27.01 -14.51 -25.80
N ALA A 324 26.94 -14.64 -27.13
CA ALA A 324 27.37 -15.86 -27.84
C ALA A 324 28.77 -16.32 -27.41
N ASP A 325 29.72 -15.39 -27.31
CA ASP A 325 31.13 -15.66 -27.00
C ASP A 325 31.48 -15.46 -25.50
N ALA A 326 30.50 -15.17 -24.65
CA ALA A 326 30.76 -14.91 -23.24
C ALA A 326 31.31 -16.16 -22.53
N ARG A 327 32.31 -16.00 -21.67
CA ARG A 327 32.78 -17.12 -20.85
C ARG A 327 31.77 -17.39 -19.76
N VAL A 328 31.31 -18.64 -19.67
CA VAL A 328 30.37 -19.09 -18.65
C VAL A 328 31.08 -20.08 -17.74
N ARG A 329 30.85 -19.95 -16.44
CA ARG A 329 31.37 -20.85 -15.42
C ARG A 329 30.38 -21.96 -15.16
N SER A 330 30.81 -23.01 -14.46
CA SER A 330 29.88 -24.02 -13.96
C SER A 330 28.87 -23.38 -13.02
N VAL A 331 27.59 -23.69 -13.21
CA VAL A 331 26.46 -23.23 -12.40
C VAL A 331 25.64 -24.43 -11.93
N GLY A 332 24.76 -24.24 -10.95
CA GLY A 332 23.89 -25.31 -10.46
C GLY A 332 22.76 -25.64 -11.44
N ASP A 333 22.12 -26.80 -11.26
CA ASP A 333 21.05 -27.31 -12.16
C ASP A 333 19.81 -26.41 -12.26
N HIS A 334 19.62 -25.50 -11.28
CA HIS A 334 18.56 -24.50 -11.28
C HIS A 334 18.83 -23.30 -12.20
N VAL A 335 20.03 -23.21 -12.78
CA VAL A 335 20.46 -22.14 -13.69
C VAL A 335 20.54 -22.68 -15.12
N GLU A 336 19.65 -22.21 -15.99
CA GLU A 336 19.75 -22.41 -17.42
C GLU A 336 20.56 -21.27 -18.04
N VAL A 337 21.70 -21.61 -18.64
CA VAL A 337 22.53 -20.66 -19.39
C VAL A 337 22.01 -20.55 -20.81
N VAL A 338 21.51 -19.37 -21.18
CA VAL A 338 20.96 -19.11 -22.52
C VAL A 338 21.95 -18.27 -23.33
N ARG A 339 22.40 -18.83 -24.45
CA ARG A 339 23.25 -18.10 -25.40
C ARG A 339 22.40 -17.17 -26.25
N TRP A 340 22.71 -15.88 -26.22
CA TRP A 340 22.08 -14.88 -27.05
C TRP A 340 22.35 -15.19 -28.53
N PRO A 341 21.30 -15.36 -29.35
CA PRO A 341 21.46 -15.78 -30.74
C PRO A 341 21.92 -14.62 -31.67
N GLY A 342 21.79 -13.37 -31.24
CA GLY A 342 22.16 -12.19 -32.04
C GLY A 342 23.62 -11.79 -31.89
N ALA A 343 24.20 -11.21 -32.96
CA ALA A 343 25.54 -10.59 -32.91
C ALA A 343 25.54 -9.18 -32.30
N GLY A 344 24.36 -8.59 -32.06
CA GLY A 344 24.15 -7.24 -31.55
C GLY A 344 23.72 -7.20 -30.08
N PRO A 345 23.37 -6.00 -29.56
CA PRO A 345 22.85 -5.85 -28.20
C PRO A 345 21.59 -6.69 -27.97
N MET A 346 21.32 -6.99 -26.70
CA MET A 346 20.10 -7.71 -26.30
C MET A 346 18.91 -6.77 -26.43
N GLU A 347 18.29 -6.77 -27.62
CA GLU A 347 17.14 -5.91 -27.91
C GLU A 347 15.93 -6.27 -27.03
N PRO A 348 15.26 -5.29 -26.38
CA PRO A 348 14.19 -5.56 -25.42
C PRO A 348 13.08 -6.47 -25.95
N ARG A 349 12.61 -6.24 -27.18
CA ARG A 349 11.55 -7.07 -27.78
C ARG A 349 11.99 -8.51 -28.04
N ALA A 350 13.22 -8.70 -28.50
CA ALA A 350 13.77 -10.05 -28.72
C ALA A 350 14.03 -10.78 -27.40
N VAL A 351 14.34 -10.07 -26.31
CA VAL A 351 14.38 -10.65 -24.96
C VAL A 351 12.99 -11.12 -24.55
N LEU A 352 11.94 -10.32 -24.77
CA LEU A 352 10.56 -10.72 -24.47
C LEU A 352 10.12 -11.93 -25.30
N ASP A 353 10.47 -11.99 -26.59
CA ASP A 353 10.18 -13.14 -27.45
C ASP A 353 10.86 -14.42 -26.93
N LEU A 354 12.10 -14.31 -26.45
CA LEU A 354 12.86 -15.42 -25.85
C LEU A 354 12.19 -15.95 -24.57
N LEU A 355 11.64 -15.05 -23.75
CA LEU A 355 10.90 -15.39 -22.53
C LEU A 355 9.53 -16.00 -22.86
N ALA A 356 8.80 -15.42 -23.81
CA ALA A 356 7.51 -15.93 -24.26
C ALA A 356 7.62 -17.34 -24.86
N ALA A 357 8.70 -17.64 -25.58
CA ALA A 357 8.99 -18.98 -26.09
C ALA A 357 9.21 -20.03 -24.97
N ARG A 358 9.48 -19.59 -23.73
CA ARG A 358 9.59 -20.42 -22.52
C ARG A 358 8.32 -20.39 -21.66
N GLY A 359 7.23 -19.80 -22.16
CA GLY A 359 5.98 -19.67 -21.42
C GLY A 359 5.97 -18.57 -20.36
N LEU A 360 6.97 -17.68 -20.36
CA LEU A 360 7.06 -16.54 -19.44
C LEU A 360 6.47 -15.32 -20.14
N HIS A 361 5.22 -14.98 -19.82
CA HIS A 361 4.43 -14.01 -20.58
C HIS A 361 4.22 -12.70 -19.86
N ARG A 362 4.14 -12.72 -18.53
CA ARG A 362 4.10 -11.53 -17.69
C ARG A 362 5.48 -11.32 -17.08
N VAL A 363 6.10 -10.20 -17.42
CA VAL A 363 7.51 -9.93 -17.13
C VAL A 363 7.63 -8.62 -16.39
N LEU A 364 8.40 -8.62 -15.30
CA LEU A 364 8.77 -7.41 -14.57
C LEU A 364 10.22 -7.04 -14.85
N ILE A 365 10.46 -5.84 -15.37
CA ILE A 365 11.79 -5.28 -15.55
C ILE A 365 12.17 -4.52 -14.28
N GLU A 366 13.16 -5.01 -13.55
CA GLU A 366 13.65 -4.42 -12.31
C GLU A 366 15.08 -3.93 -12.43
N GLY A 367 15.36 -2.81 -11.75
CA GLY A 367 16.72 -2.40 -11.45
C GLY A 367 17.53 -1.89 -12.65
N GLY A 368 18.42 -0.95 -12.36
CA GLY A 368 19.30 -0.31 -13.33
C GLY A 368 18.56 0.64 -14.28
N GLY A 369 18.74 1.95 -14.08
CA GLY A 369 18.12 2.98 -14.91
C GLY A 369 18.36 2.77 -16.41
N ARG A 370 19.53 2.24 -16.80
CA ARG A 370 19.85 1.87 -18.19
C ARG A 370 18.93 0.78 -18.77
N LEU A 371 18.62 -0.26 -18.01
CA LEU A 371 17.81 -1.39 -18.47
C LEU A 371 16.36 -0.96 -18.65
N VAL A 372 15.77 -0.37 -17.61
CA VAL A 372 14.39 0.16 -17.66
C VAL A 372 14.26 1.17 -18.81
N SER A 373 15.21 2.09 -18.94
CA SER A 373 15.22 3.07 -20.04
C SER A 373 15.31 2.44 -21.43
N ALA A 374 16.04 1.32 -21.59
CA ALA A 374 16.12 0.61 -22.86
C ALA A 374 14.78 -0.02 -23.24
N PHE A 375 14.09 -0.65 -22.29
CA PHE A 375 12.77 -1.22 -22.50
C PHE A 375 11.71 -0.16 -22.81
N VAL A 376 11.75 0.99 -22.11
CA VAL A 376 10.84 2.12 -22.39
C VAL A 376 11.08 2.71 -23.78
N ARG A 377 12.34 2.95 -24.18
CA ARG A 377 12.68 3.46 -25.52
C ARG A 377 12.30 2.50 -26.66
N ALA A 378 12.32 1.20 -26.40
CA ALA A 378 11.88 0.19 -27.36
C ALA A 378 10.35 0.02 -27.44
N GLU A 379 9.59 0.85 -26.71
CA GLU A 379 8.14 0.75 -26.54
C GLU A 379 7.74 -0.68 -26.15
N ALA A 380 8.52 -1.28 -25.24
CA ALA A 380 8.39 -2.67 -24.83
C ALA A 380 7.87 -2.80 -23.40
N VAL A 381 7.41 -1.71 -22.80
CA VAL A 381 6.81 -1.66 -21.45
C VAL A 381 5.36 -1.25 -21.60
N ASP A 382 4.44 -2.02 -20.99
CA ASP A 382 3.03 -1.67 -20.93
C ASP A 382 2.74 -0.74 -19.74
N ARG A 383 3.41 -0.99 -18.61
CA ARG A 383 3.18 -0.32 -17.34
C ARG A 383 4.50 0.03 -16.66
N LEU A 384 4.69 1.31 -16.33
CA LEU A 384 5.85 1.75 -15.55
C LEU A 384 5.41 2.24 -14.17
N TYR A 385 5.94 1.62 -13.12
CA TYR A 385 5.84 2.07 -11.73
C TYR A 385 7.11 2.84 -11.37
N LEU A 386 7.02 4.16 -11.40
CA LEU A 386 8.12 5.05 -11.01
C LEU A 386 7.88 5.54 -9.59
N THR A 387 8.63 5.00 -8.63
CA THR A 387 8.56 5.40 -7.24
C THR A 387 9.57 6.51 -6.99
N THR A 388 9.10 7.64 -6.44
CA THR A 388 9.94 8.76 -6.04
C THR A 388 9.96 8.87 -4.52
N ALA A 389 11.14 8.69 -3.92
CA ALA A 389 11.39 8.88 -2.51
C ALA A 389 11.77 10.34 -2.20
N PRO A 390 11.48 10.86 -1.00
CA PRO A 390 11.81 12.24 -0.58
C PRO A 390 13.30 12.42 -0.23
N VAL A 391 14.19 11.82 -1.01
CA VAL A 391 15.65 11.88 -0.86
C VAL A 391 16.24 12.73 -1.98
N LEU A 392 17.34 13.44 -1.72
CA LEU A 392 18.12 14.18 -2.71
C LEU A 392 19.54 13.60 -2.76
N ILE A 393 19.99 13.16 -3.94
CA ILE A 393 21.31 12.53 -4.13
C ILE A 393 22.32 13.51 -4.75
N GLY A 394 21.84 14.39 -5.63
CA GLY A 394 22.60 15.44 -6.32
C GLY A 394 23.36 14.93 -7.54
N ASP A 395 24.28 13.99 -7.33
CA ASP A 395 25.14 13.42 -8.38
C ASP A 395 25.28 11.91 -8.15
N GLY A 396 24.47 11.14 -8.87
CA GLY A 396 24.32 9.70 -8.68
C GLY A 396 24.14 8.93 -9.98
N VAL A 397 23.82 7.64 -9.86
CA VAL A 397 23.42 6.83 -11.02
C VAL A 397 22.02 7.28 -11.45
N PRO A 398 21.83 7.78 -12.69
CA PRO A 398 20.54 8.26 -13.12
C PRO A 398 19.48 7.16 -13.16
N GLY A 399 18.24 7.53 -12.83
CA GLY A 399 17.07 6.68 -13.01
C GLY A 399 16.59 6.60 -14.45
N LEU A 400 15.28 6.82 -14.65
CA LEU A 400 14.66 6.73 -15.96
C LEU A 400 15.21 7.81 -16.91
N ARG A 401 15.63 7.41 -18.11
CA ARG A 401 16.03 8.28 -19.20
C ARG A 401 15.27 7.90 -20.47
N VAL A 402 14.62 8.88 -21.06
CA VAL A 402 13.95 8.76 -22.36
C VAL A 402 14.65 9.65 -23.36
N ASP A 403 14.46 9.38 -24.65
CA ASP A 403 15.04 10.22 -25.69
C ASP A 403 14.46 11.63 -25.63
N GLY A 404 15.35 12.62 -25.65
CA GLY A 404 14.97 14.03 -25.61
C GLY A 404 14.25 14.44 -26.88
N GLN A 405 13.28 15.34 -26.73
CA GLN A 405 12.57 15.97 -27.84
C GLN A 405 12.86 17.46 -27.83
N ASP A 406 13.06 18.06 -29.01
CA ASP A 406 13.38 19.49 -29.14
C ASP A 406 12.20 20.37 -28.67
N ARG A 407 10.96 19.85 -28.76
CA ARG A 407 9.75 20.55 -28.31
C ARG A 407 9.06 19.74 -27.23
N LEU A 408 8.61 20.42 -26.18
CA LEU A 408 7.85 19.81 -25.08
C LEU A 408 6.48 19.25 -25.53
N THR A 409 5.96 19.70 -26.67
CA THR A 409 4.75 19.14 -27.30
C THR A 409 4.96 17.73 -27.84
N ASP A 410 6.20 17.40 -28.20
CA ASP A 410 6.56 16.10 -28.79
C ASP A 410 6.98 15.09 -27.70
N ALA A 411 7.07 15.55 -26.44
CA ALA A 411 7.40 14.71 -25.30
C ALA A 411 6.30 13.68 -25.01
N LEU A 412 6.70 12.50 -24.55
CA LEU A 412 5.80 11.42 -24.15
C LEU A 412 4.89 11.88 -22.99
N ARG A 413 3.57 11.73 -23.16
CA ARG A 413 2.53 12.11 -22.17
C ARG A 413 1.59 10.94 -21.88
N PRO A 414 2.08 9.90 -21.17
CA PRO A 414 1.26 8.74 -20.86
C PRO A 414 0.18 9.08 -19.83
N THR A 415 -0.89 8.29 -19.83
CA THR A 415 -1.91 8.39 -18.77
C THR A 415 -1.29 7.94 -17.46
N ALA A 416 -1.54 8.66 -16.38
CA ALA A 416 -0.90 8.38 -15.09
C ALA A 416 -1.91 8.29 -13.95
N ARG A 417 -1.68 7.35 -13.03
CA ARG A 417 -2.27 7.36 -11.67
C ARG A 417 -1.18 7.52 -10.63
N ARG A 418 -1.51 8.10 -9.49
CA ARG A 418 -0.56 8.33 -8.39
C ARG A 418 -1.13 7.87 -7.08
N TYR A 419 -0.30 7.23 -6.28
CA TYR A 419 -0.62 6.85 -4.91
C TYR A 419 0.64 6.88 -4.04
N ARG A 420 0.45 6.87 -2.72
CA ARG A 420 1.55 6.91 -1.75
C ARG A 420 1.83 5.53 -1.19
N LEU A 421 3.10 5.28 -0.89
CA LEU A 421 3.58 4.12 -0.14
C LEU A 421 4.46 4.65 1.00
N GLY A 422 3.82 5.02 2.11
CA GLY A 422 4.48 5.80 3.16
C GLY A 422 4.82 7.19 2.64
N ASP A 423 6.10 7.57 2.74
CA ASP A 423 6.60 8.86 2.25
C ASP A 423 6.93 8.85 0.74
N ASP A 424 6.96 7.66 0.13
CA ASP A 424 7.21 7.51 -1.29
C ASP A 424 5.95 7.78 -2.11
N VAL A 425 6.14 8.34 -3.30
CA VAL A 425 5.06 8.54 -4.28
C VAL A 425 5.30 7.64 -5.48
N VAL A 426 4.38 6.72 -5.73
CA VAL A 426 4.35 5.95 -6.97
C VAL A 426 3.61 6.74 -8.03
N THR A 427 4.29 7.03 -9.12
CA THR A 427 3.66 7.47 -10.36
C THR A 427 3.60 6.28 -11.31
N GLU A 428 2.40 5.76 -11.50
CA GLU A 428 2.15 4.68 -12.43
C GLU A 428 1.74 5.24 -13.78
N LEU A 429 2.45 4.83 -14.83
CA LEU A 429 2.24 5.28 -16.21
C LEU A 429 1.74 4.12 -17.07
N ASP A 430 0.61 4.33 -17.75
CA ASP A 430 0.17 3.48 -18.85
C ASP A 430 0.94 3.84 -20.12
N LEU A 431 1.85 2.96 -20.53
CA LEU A 431 2.69 3.14 -21.71
C LEU A 431 2.15 2.41 -22.93
N ARG A 432 1.01 1.71 -22.80
CA ARG A 432 0.37 1.07 -23.96
C ARG A 432 -0.11 2.15 -24.94
N PRO A 433 -0.07 1.87 -26.25
CA PRO A 433 -0.59 2.80 -27.24
C PRO A 433 -2.05 3.13 -26.93
N LEU A 434 -2.38 4.43 -26.83
CA LEU A 434 -3.78 4.85 -26.82
C LEU A 434 -4.39 4.41 -28.15
N THR A 435 -5.28 3.42 -28.14
CA THR A 435 -6.16 3.18 -29.28
C THR A 435 -6.86 4.49 -29.61
N ALA A 436 -6.70 4.96 -30.85
CA ALA A 436 -7.19 6.25 -31.31
C ALA A 436 -8.72 6.34 -31.22
N THR A 437 -9.23 6.66 -30.04
CA THR A 437 -10.59 7.14 -29.81
C THR A 437 -10.54 8.13 -28.66
N ALA A 438 -10.15 9.37 -28.97
CA ALA A 438 -10.54 10.54 -28.18
C ALA A 438 -11.16 11.56 -29.15
N PRO A 439 -12.27 12.22 -28.78
CA PRO A 439 -12.97 13.13 -29.67
C PRO A 439 -12.13 14.38 -29.89
N THR A 440 -12.09 14.86 -31.12
CA THR A 440 -11.69 16.23 -31.46
C THR A 440 -12.46 17.21 -30.57
N LEU A 441 -11.75 17.88 -29.66
CA LEU A 441 -12.22 19.12 -29.08
C LEU A 441 -12.26 20.13 -30.24
N ALA A 442 -13.49 20.44 -30.65
CA ALA A 442 -13.78 21.52 -31.57
C ALA A 442 -13.28 22.84 -31.00
N ASP A 443 -12.88 23.71 -31.93
CA ASP A 443 -12.50 25.10 -31.75
C ASP A 443 -13.33 25.81 -30.69
N ASP A 444 -12.66 26.41 -29.70
CA ASP A 444 -13.04 27.70 -29.11
C ASP A 444 -11.90 28.20 -28.21
N VAL A 445 -10.91 28.83 -28.86
CA VAL A 445 -10.12 29.90 -28.23
C VAL A 445 -10.27 31.11 -29.14
N GLN A 446 -11.30 31.91 -28.87
CA GLN A 446 -11.29 33.30 -29.27
C GLN A 446 -10.41 34.08 -28.30
N ASP A 447 -9.39 34.70 -28.86
CA ASP A 447 -8.48 35.66 -28.23
C ASP A 447 -9.19 36.70 -27.36
N ALA A 448 -8.60 36.98 -26.21
CA ALA A 448 -8.71 38.28 -25.56
C ALA A 448 -7.36 38.66 -24.96
N SER A 449 -6.60 39.39 -25.78
CA SER A 449 -5.67 40.51 -25.50
C SER A 449 -4.85 40.53 -24.20
#